data_AF-E0SEI8-F1
#
_entry.id   AF-E0SEI8-F1
#
_cell.length_a   1.000
_cell.length_b   1.000
_cell.length_c   1.000
_cell.angle_alpha   90.00
_cell.angle_beta   90.00
_cell.angle_gamma   90.00
#
_symmetry.space_group_name_H-M   'P 1'
#
loop_
_entity.id
_entity.type
_entity.pdbx_description
1 polymer ?
#
loop_
_entity_poly.entity_id
_entity_poly.type
_entity_poly.pdbx_seq_one_letter_code
_entity_poly.pdbx_strand_id
1 'polypeptide(L)'
;MAMLPAFSLLSVEVPDTLVMELSRDALPADWQQDPPPDATRQIGDEWLASRVSLVLKVPSTLTGEWNALFNPEHPEAQQVLSTLQVVPFYFDSRLL
;
A
#
# COMPACT_ATOMS: atom_id res chain seq x y z
N MET A 1 14.90 -21.26 -9.06
CA MET A 1 14.72 -20.07 -8.20
C MET A 1 15.85 -19.11 -8.52
N ALA A 2 15.52 -17.96 -9.10
CA ALA A 2 16.49 -16.90 -9.36
C ALA A 2 16.24 -15.76 -8.35
N MET A 3 17.32 -15.24 -7.75
CA MET A 3 17.26 -13.95 -7.06
C MET A 3 17.24 -12.87 -8.14
N LEU A 4 16.23 -11.99 -8.12
CA LEU A 4 16.29 -10.77 -8.91
C LEU A 4 17.05 -9.73 -8.09
N PRO A 5 18.31 -9.38 -8.43
CA PRO A 5 19.11 -8.48 -7.61
C PRO A 5 18.54 -7.06 -7.50
N ALA A 6 17.56 -6.71 -8.35
CA ALA A 6 16.88 -5.42 -8.33
C ALA A 6 15.69 -5.32 -7.35
N PHE A 7 15.24 -6.42 -6.75
CA PHE A 7 14.05 -6.43 -5.88
C PHE A 7 14.38 -6.96 -4.48
N SER A 8 13.69 -6.40 -3.48
CA SER A 8 13.70 -6.89 -2.10
C SER A 8 12.27 -6.98 -1.59
N LEU A 9 11.92 -8.09 -0.94
CA LEU A 9 10.65 -8.21 -0.25
C LEU A 9 10.82 -7.68 1.17
N LEU A 10 9.98 -6.72 1.54
CA LEU A 10 9.97 -6.12 2.87
C LEU A 10 8.69 -6.55 3.58
N SER A 11 8.80 -6.94 4.85
CA SER A 11 7.67 -7.21 5.73
C SER A 11 7.71 -6.26 6.90
N VAL A 12 6.54 -5.73 7.28
CA VAL A 12 6.39 -4.78 8.39
C VAL A 12 5.09 -5.11 9.13
N GLU A 13 5.12 -5.01 10.45
CA GLU A 13 3.95 -5.29 11.30
C GLU A 13 3.30 -3.97 11.68
N VAL A 14 2.04 -3.79 11.29
CA VAL A 14 1.27 -2.57 11.56
C VAL A 14 0.12 -2.94 12.50
N PRO A 15 -0.01 -2.32 13.68
CA PRO A 15 -1.19 -2.46 14.52
C PRO A 15 -2.47 -2.06 13.76
N ASP A 16 -3.53 -2.85 13.86
CA ASP A 16 -4.82 -2.58 13.19
C ASP A 16 -5.39 -1.20 13.55
N THR A 17 -5.09 -0.68 14.75
CA THR A 17 -5.50 0.66 15.20
C THR A 17 -4.88 1.79 14.39
N LEU A 18 -3.82 1.53 13.62
CA LEU A 18 -3.16 2.49 12.73
C LEU A 18 -3.56 2.32 11.26
N VAL A 19 -4.49 1.40 10.97
CA VAL A 19 -4.98 1.11 9.63
C VAL A 19 -6.37 1.72 9.44
N MET A 20 -6.53 2.53 8.40
CA MET A 20 -7.83 2.98 7.92
C MET A 20 -8.18 2.22 6.64
N GLU A 21 -9.44 1.81 6.49
CA GLU A 21 -9.93 1.23 5.24
C GLU A 21 -10.70 2.28 4.44
N LEU A 22 -10.35 2.45 3.17
CA LEU A 22 -11.10 3.34 2.27
C LEU A 22 -12.44 2.68 1.92
N SER A 23 -13.53 3.36 2.26
CA SER A 23 -14.87 2.91 1.85
C SER A 23 -14.97 2.87 0.33
N ARG A 24 -15.61 1.82 -0.20
CA ARG A 24 -15.89 1.73 -1.65
C ARG A 24 -16.79 2.85 -2.15
N ASP A 25 -17.65 3.38 -1.28
CA ASP A 25 -18.55 4.49 -1.63
C ASP A 25 -17.81 5.82 -1.78
N ALA A 26 -16.57 5.91 -1.28
CA ALA A 26 -15.71 7.07 -1.47
C ALA A 26 -14.97 7.05 -2.82
N LEU A 27 -15.02 5.93 -3.55
CA LEU A 27 -14.36 5.81 -4.85
C LEU A 27 -15.26 6.35 -5.97
N PRO A 28 -14.69 7.06 -6.95
CA PRO A 28 -15.45 7.50 -8.12
C PRO A 28 -15.87 6.28 -8.97
N ALA A 29 -16.92 6.41 -9.78
CA ALA A 29 -17.46 5.29 -10.55
C ALA A 29 -16.43 4.67 -11.53
N ASP A 30 -15.45 5.45 -11.96
CA ASP A 30 -14.39 5.10 -12.92
C ASP A 30 -13.05 4.77 -12.24
N TRP A 31 -13.02 4.53 -10.92
CA TRP A 31 -11.77 4.36 -10.15
C TRP A 31 -10.83 3.25 -10.64
N GLN A 32 -11.34 2.29 -11.42
CA GLN A 32 -10.56 1.18 -11.99
C GLN A 32 -10.00 1.45 -13.38
N GLN A 33 -10.20 2.64 -13.97
CA GLN A 33 -9.69 2.94 -15.31
C GLN A 33 -8.15 3.03 -15.35
N ASP A 34 -7.61 2.75 -16.54
CA ASP A 34 -6.21 2.94 -16.90
C ASP A 34 -6.15 3.83 -18.16
N PRO A 35 -5.64 5.07 -18.08
CA PRO A 35 -4.94 5.68 -16.95
C PRO A 35 -5.83 5.96 -15.73
N PRO A 36 -5.26 5.97 -14.50
CA PRO A 36 -6.03 6.22 -13.29
C PRO A 36 -6.63 7.64 -13.29
N PRO A 37 -7.90 7.81 -12.88
CA PRO A 37 -8.54 9.12 -12.86
C PRO A 37 -7.92 10.03 -11.80
N ASP A 38 -7.88 11.34 -12.06
CA ASP A 38 -7.32 12.33 -11.12
C ASP A 38 -7.97 12.28 -9.72
N ALA A 39 -9.23 11.86 -9.64
CA ALA A 39 -9.98 11.75 -8.40
C ALA A 39 -9.37 10.71 -7.43
N THR A 40 -8.83 9.57 -7.91
CA THR A 40 -8.20 8.59 -7.01
C THR A 40 -6.88 9.11 -6.45
N ARG A 41 -6.14 9.92 -7.23
CA ARG A 41 -4.96 10.63 -6.74
C ARG A 41 -5.33 11.64 -5.64
N GLN A 42 -6.38 12.44 -5.85
CA GLN A 42 -6.83 13.43 -4.86
C GLN A 42 -7.20 12.77 -3.52
N ILE A 43 -7.91 11.64 -3.54
CA ILE A 43 -8.22 10.87 -2.31
C ILE A 43 -6.93 10.46 -1.57
N GLY A 44 -5.91 9.99 -2.31
CA GLY A 44 -4.61 9.64 -1.74
C GLY A 44 -3.87 10.84 -1.15
N ASP A 45 -3.86 11.98 -1.87
CA ASP A 45 -3.21 13.22 -1.44
C ASP A 45 -3.85 13.77 -0.16
N GLU A 46 -5.18 13.81 -0.09
CA GLU A 46 -5.94 14.25 1.08
C GLU A 46 -5.64 13.36 2.29
N TRP A 47 -5.66 12.03 2.11
CA TRP A 47 -5.31 11.10 3.17
C TRP A 47 -3.87 11.30 3.66
N LEU A 48 -2.91 11.40 2.73
CA LEU A 48 -1.50 11.57 3.05
C LEU A 48 -1.26 12.85 3.87
N ALA A 49 -1.85 13.97 3.44
CA ALA A 49 -1.74 15.26 4.13
C ALA A 49 -2.42 15.27 5.51
N SER A 50 -3.53 14.55 5.66
CA SER A 50 -4.30 14.51 6.91
C SER A 50 -3.58 13.77 8.05
N ARG A 51 -2.70 12.81 7.71
CA ARG A 51 -1.99 11.94 8.67
C ARG A 51 -2.94 11.26 9.69
N VAL A 52 -4.18 10.99 9.30
CA VAL A 52 -5.22 10.40 10.18
C VAL A 52 -4.96 8.93 10.51
N SER A 53 -4.19 8.23 9.67
CA SER A 53 -3.76 6.86 9.89
C SER A 53 -2.37 6.64 9.28
N LEU A 54 -1.67 5.61 9.75
CA LEU A 54 -0.37 5.23 9.19
C LEU A 54 -0.54 4.51 7.84
N VAL A 55 -1.56 3.66 7.75
CA VAL A 55 -1.89 2.89 6.55
C VAL A 55 -3.29 3.22 6.07
N LEU A 56 -3.43 3.36 4.75
CA LEU A 56 -4.72 3.33 4.06
C LEU A 56 -4.82 2.06 3.24
N LYS A 57 -5.76 1.20 3.62
CA LYS A 57 -6.13 0.00 2.89
C LYS A 57 -7.11 0.39 1.78
N VAL A 58 -6.70 0.18 0.52
CA VAL A 58 -7.47 0.54 -0.69
C VAL A 58 -7.75 -0.72 -1.53
N PRO A 59 -8.89 -0.83 -2.21
CA PRO A 59 -9.13 -1.99 -3.04
C PRO A 59 -8.17 -2.01 -4.23
N SER A 60 -7.75 -3.21 -4.62
CA SER A 60 -6.95 -3.40 -5.83
C SER A 60 -7.81 -3.19 -7.08
N THR A 61 -7.28 -2.49 -8.09
CA THR A 61 -7.94 -2.33 -9.40
C THR A 61 -7.84 -3.59 -10.25
N LEU A 62 -6.90 -4.49 -9.94
CA LEU A 62 -6.62 -5.69 -10.72
C LEU A 62 -7.13 -6.97 -10.05
N THR A 63 -7.16 -6.99 -8.73
CA THR A 63 -7.53 -8.15 -7.93
C THR A 63 -8.70 -7.82 -7.01
N GLY A 64 -9.43 -8.83 -6.52
CA GLY A 64 -10.46 -8.62 -5.49
C GLY A 64 -9.91 -8.36 -4.09
N GLU A 65 -8.59 -8.20 -3.97
CA GLU A 65 -7.87 -8.02 -2.71
C GLU A 65 -7.62 -6.54 -2.42
N TRP A 66 -6.79 -6.27 -1.42
CA TRP A 66 -6.48 -4.94 -0.93
C TRP A 66 -5.01 -4.62 -1.10
N ASN A 67 -4.72 -3.38 -1.48
CA ASN A 67 -3.40 -2.78 -1.37
C ASN A 67 -3.34 -1.91 -0.12
N ALA A 68 -2.13 -1.69 0.39
CA ALA A 68 -1.87 -0.82 1.53
C ALA A 68 -0.97 0.34 1.11
N LEU A 69 -1.45 1.56 1.28
CA LEU A 69 -0.64 2.77 1.17
C LEU A 69 -0.06 3.08 2.54
N PHE A 70 1.22 3.41 2.61
CA PHE A 70 1.92 3.74 3.85
C PHE A 70 2.26 5.23 3.87
N ASN A 71 1.95 5.93 4.96
CA ASN A 71 2.26 7.35 5.14
C ASN A 71 3.55 7.50 5.96
N PRO A 72 4.70 7.79 5.32
CA PRO A 72 5.97 7.97 6.04
C PRO A 72 6.01 9.22 6.92
N GLU A 73 5.09 10.17 6.73
CA GLU A 73 5.01 11.39 7.55
C GLU A 73 4.13 11.23 8.80
N HIS A 74 3.48 10.07 8.97
CA HIS A 74 2.69 9.78 10.16
C HIS A 74 3.59 9.61 11.40
N PRO A 75 3.23 10.12 12.59
CA PRO A 75 4.09 10.07 13.79
C PRO A 75 4.57 8.67 14.19
N GLU A 76 3.74 7.65 13.99
CA GLU A 76 4.06 6.24 14.29
C GLU A 76 4.92 5.53 13.22
N ALA A 77 5.20 6.18 12.08
CA ALA A 77 5.88 5.55 10.95
C ALA A 77 7.27 5.01 11.34
N GLN A 78 8.05 5.78 12.08
CA GLN A 78 9.40 5.38 12.48
C GLN A 78 9.40 4.17 13.43
N GLN A 79 8.43 4.12 14.34
CA GLN A 79 8.31 3.01 15.28
C GLN A 79 7.94 1.72 14.54
N VAL A 80 6.99 1.78 13.62
CA VAL A 80 6.59 0.63 12.79
C VAL A 80 7.73 0.20 11.85
N LEU A 81 8.45 1.14 11.23
CA LEU A 81 9.60 0.82 10.38
C LEU A 81 10.75 0.14 11.16
N SER A 82 10.83 0.28 12.48
CA SER A 82 11.80 -0.46 13.28
C SER A 82 11.56 -1.97 13.33
N THR A 83 10.34 -2.42 13.00
CA THR A 83 9.99 -3.85 12.91
C THR A 83 10.26 -4.43 11.52
N LEU A 84 10.73 -3.61 10.57
CA LEU A 84 10.93 -4.02 9.18
C LEU A 84 11.89 -5.21 9.08
N GLN A 85 11.48 -6.21 8.29
CA GLN A 85 12.28 -7.37 7.95
C GLN A 85 12.50 -7.42 6.44
N VAL A 86 13.73 -7.67 6.02
CA VAL A 86 14.03 -8.07 4.64
C VAL A 86 13.80 -9.56 4.53
N VAL A 87 12.77 -9.96 3.78
CA VAL A 87 12.39 -11.36 3.59
C VAL A 87 13.12 -11.92 2.37
N PRO A 88 13.85 -13.04 2.49
CA PRO A 88 14.39 -13.73 1.33
C PRO A 88 13.25 -14.13 0.39
N PHE A 89 13.23 -13.55 -0.81
CA PHE A 89 12.23 -13.84 -1.83
C PHE A 89 12.90 -14.28 -3.12
N TYR A 90 12.44 -15.41 -3.66
CA TYR A 90 12.96 -15.98 -4.88
C TYR A 90 11.84 -16.07 -5.89
N PHE A 91 12.03 -15.44 -7.04
CA PHE A 91 11.09 -15.61 -8.12
C PHE A 91 11.23 -17.02 -8.71
N ASP A 92 10.08 -17.64 -8.99
CA ASP A 92 10.06 -18.82 -9.84
C ASP A 92 10.55 -18.38 -11.23
N SER A 93 11.59 -19.05 -11.72
CA SER A 93 12.21 -18.71 -13.00
C SER A 93 11.30 -18.92 -14.20
N ARG A 94 10.16 -19.59 -14.04
CA ARG A 94 9.12 -19.74 -15.08
C ARG A 94 8.19 -18.53 -15.18
N LEU A 95 8.24 -17.62 -14.20
CA LEU A 95 7.43 -16.40 -14.15
C LEU A 95 8.25 -15.14 -14.55
N LEU A 96 9.49 -15.34 -15.02
CA LEU A 96 10.40 -14.30 -15.49
C LEU A 96 10.50 -14.31 -17.01
#